data_AF-A0A0D0C600-F1
#
_entry.id   AF-A0A0D0C600-F1
#
_cell.length_a   1.000
_cell.length_b   1.000
_cell.length_c   1.000
_cell.angle_alpha   90.00
_cell.angle_beta   90.00
_cell.angle_gamma   90.00
#
_symmetry.space_group_name_H-M   'P 1'
#
loop_
_entity.id
_entity.type
_entity.pdbx_description
1 polymer ?
#
loop_
_entity_poly.entity_id
_entity_poly.type
_entity_poly.pdbx_seq_one_letter_code
_entity_poly.pdbx_strand_id
1 'polypeptide(L)'
;MVSLEYPLYPIFAFLGFVLPLIPLPWHLQAWNSGTCYYMVWTALACFNQFINSVLWNGTALNFAPVWCDISIRITMGASVGIPAASLCINRRLYQIARIHAVTVTQAEKRRAILIDTLICVLLPLVFIALQYVVQGHRFDIYEDVGCYPFIYNTIVAFFLNESWPILIGLVSTVYCALSIGQFYRRRAQFNQFLASNKSLTSSRYFRLMALAMTEIICTVPLASFMIWLNTTAQPVEPWVSWENTHYDFSRVAQYPAFIWTQNHWLLLAIQLTRWLVVACAFIFFAFFGFAAEARKHYRTAFWSIAKLFGASTITTSQDAQPRQLILRRGSLPTYITKDKSIDGRNSLASSIAKSSFSDKSLFIANSPPIDLTFCAEETSGADLENAFHAV
;
A
#
# COMPACT_ATOMS: atom_id res chain seq x y z
N MET A 1 34.14 -11.75 10.18
CA MET A 1 32.95 -12.58 9.89
C MET A 1 32.13 -11.89 8.80
N VAL A 2 32.58 -11.96 7.54
CA VAL A 2 32.09 -11.10 6.42
C VAL A 2 31.32 -11.92 5.35
N SER A 3 30.94 -13.19 5.60
CA SER A 3 30.52 -14.10 4.53
C SER A 3 29.10 -14.66 4.58
N LEU A 4 28.22 -14.21 5.49
CA LEU A 4 26.85 -14.77 5.55
C LEU A 4 25.78 -13.90 4.86
N GLU A 5 26.04 -12.61 4.64
CA GLU A 5 25.03 -11.67 4.14
C GLU A 5 25.04 -11.53 2.62
N TYR A 6 26.17 -11.76 1.96
CA TYR A 6 26.26 -11.75 0.50
C TYR A 6 26.40 -13.20 -0.01
N PRO A 7 25.56 -13.65 -0.97
CA PRO A 7 24.56 -12.90 -1.75
C PRO A 7 23.14 -12.90 -1.15
N LEU A 8 22.95 -13.36 0.10
CA LEU A 8 21.63 -13.56 0.69
C LEU A 8 20.79 -12.26 0.72
N TYR A 9 21.31 -11.21 1.35
CA TYR A 9 20.61 -9.93 1.48
C TYR A 9 20.17 -9.30 0.15
N PRO A 10 21.05 -9.12 -0.87
CA PRO A 10 20.63 -8.56 -2.15
C PRO A 10 19.54 -9.41 -2.85
N ILE A 11 19.59 -10.74 -2.74
CA ILE A 11 18.54 -11.61 -3.28
C ILE A 11 17.20 -11.31 -2.60
N PHE A 12 17.18 -11.26 -1.26
CA PHE A 12 15.97 -10.96 -0.51
C PHE A 12 15.47 -9.53 -0.72
N ALA A 13 16.36 -8.54 -0.84
CA ALA A 13 15.99 -7.17 -1.17
C ALA A 13 15.37 -7.07 -2.58
N PHE A 14 15.93 -7.77 -3.57
CA PHE A 14 15.36 -7.82 -4.91
C PHE A 14 14.00 -8.52 -4.95
N LEU A 15 13.86 -9.64 -4.24
CA LEU A 15 12.55 -10.30 -4.07
C LEU A 15 11.56 -9.37 -3.35
N GLY A 16 12.02 -8.64 -2.33
CA GLY A 16 11.23 -7.64 -1.62
C GLY A 16 10.78 -6.46 -2.50
N PHE A 17 11.50 -6.15 -3.57
CA PHE A 17 11.07 -5.20 -4.59
C PHE A 17 9.96 -5.78 -5.48
N VAL A 18 10.15 -7.00 -5.99
CA VAL A 18 9.24 -7.60 -6.98
C VAL A 18 7.93 -8.08 -6.35
N LEU A 19 8.00 -8.79 -5.22
CA LEU A 19 6.85 -9.50 -4.64
C LEU A 19 5.67 -8.58 -4.26
N PRO A 20 5.87 -7.42 -3.62
CA PRO A 20 4.76 -6.51 -3.30
C PRO A 20 4.13 -5.84 -4.52
N LEU A 21 4.86 -5.73 -5.63
CA LEU A 21 4.35 -5.10 -6.86
C LEU A 21 3.43 -6.02 -7.67
N ILE A 22 3.58 -7.34 -7.54
CA ILE A 22 2.73 -8.32 -8.22
C ILE A 22 1.22 -8.02 -8.01
N PRO A 23 0.72 -7.82 -6.77
CA PRO A 23 -0.68 -7.50 -6.53
C PRO A 23 -1.10 -6.04 -6.80
N LEU A 24 -0.17 -5.15 -7.15
CA LEU A 24 -0.45 -3.72 -7.31
C LEU A 24 -1.58 -3.42 -8.31
N PRO A 25 -1.62 -4.01 -9.54
CA PRO A 25 -2.66 -3.68 -10.52
C PRO A 25 -4.08 -3.98 -10.04
N TRP A 26 -4.27 -5.07 -9.30
CA TRP A 26 -5.60 -5.49 -8.82
C TRP A 26 -6.06 -4.65 -7.62
N HIS A 27 -5.12 -4.25 -6.76
CA HIS A 27 -5.42 -3.36 -5.64
C HIS A 27 -5.73 -1.93 -6.09
N LEU A 28 -5.11 -1.46 -7.18
CA LEU A 28 -5.46 -0.19 -7.83
C LEU A 28 -6.90 -0.23 -8.38
N GLN A 29 -7.29 -1.33 -9.05
CA GLN A 29 -8.67 -1.53 -9.52
C GLN A 29 -9.70 -1.58 -8.38
N ALA A 30 -9.30 -2.05 -7.20
CA ALA A 30 -10.14 -2.09 -6.00
C ALA A 30 -10.19 -0.76 -5.22
N TRP A 31 -9.57 0.31 -5.75
CA TRP A 31 -9.48 1.63 -5.14
C TRP A 31 -8.91 1.57 -3.72
N ASN A 32 -7.97 0.66 -3.45
CA ASN A 32 -7.33 0.48 -2.14
C ASN A 32 -6.02 1.27 -2.04
N SER A 33 -6.15 2.60 -2.00
CA SER A 33 -5.05 3.57 -1.96
C SER A 33 -4.03 3.28 -0.87
N GLY A 34 -4.44 3.10 0.39
CA GLY A 34 -3.52 2.79 1.49
C GLY A 34 -2.64 1.56 1.23
N THR A 35 -3.23 0.47 0.75
CA THR A 35 -2.46 -0.73 0.37
C THR A 35 -1.55 -0.48 -0.83
N CYS A 36 -1.99 0.30 -1.81
CA CYS A 36 -1.14 0.70 -2.95
C CYS A 36 0.09 1.48 -2.49
N TYR A 37 -0.08 2.45 -1.61
CA TYR A 37 1.04 3.21 -1.04
C TYR A 37 1.99 2.31 -0.25
N TYR A 38 1.47 1.37 0.55
CA TYR A 38 2.31 0.42 1.28
C TYR A 38 3.19 -0.40 0.33
N MET A 39 2.62 -0.94 -0.75
CA MET A 39 3.36 -1.70 -1.76
C MET A 39 4.42 -0.85 -2.46
N VAL A 40 4.08 0.38 -2.86
CA VAL A 40 5.01 1.28 -3.57
C VAL A 40 6.17 1.69 -2.67
N TRP A 41 5.91 2.12 -1.44
CA TRP A 41 6.97 2.51 -0.49
C TRP A 41 7.88 1.34 -0.15
N THR A 42 7.30 0.18 0.14
CA THR A 42 8.09 -1.01 0.48
C THR A 42 8.94 -1.45 -0.72
N ALA A 43 8.37 -1.48 -1.93
CA ALA A 43 9.11 -1.84 -3.13
C ALA A 43 10.23 -0.83 -3.42
N LEU A 44 9.95 0.47 -3.32
CA LEU A 44 10.95 1.53 -3.51
C LEU A 44 12.10 1.41 -2.51
N ALA A 45 11.80 1.14 -1.24
CA ALA A 45 12.81 0.96 -0.20
C ALA A 45 13.65 -0.31 -0.40
N CYS A 46 13.02 -1.44 -0.76
CA CYS A 46 13.73 -2.67 -1.11
C CYS A 46 14.63 -2.50 -2.34
N PHE A 47 14.17 -1.80 -3.37
CA PHE A 47 14.97 -1.51 -4.57
C PHE A 47 16.17 -0.62 -4.24
N ASN A 48 15.97 0.41 -3.41
CA ASN A 48 17.04 1.24 -2.91
C ASN A 48 18.10 0.39 -2.19
N GLN A 49 17.67 -0.44 -1.24
CA GLN A 49 18.58 -1.31 -0.48
C GLN A 49 19.30 -2.34 -1.36
N PHE A 50 18.63 -2.91 -2.36
CA PHE A 50 19.23 -3.80 -3.34
C PHE A 50 20.39 -3.11 -4.08
N ILE A 51 20.15 -1.93 -4.67
CA ILE A 51 21.18 -1.19 -5.38
C ILE A 51 22.37 -0.88 -4.46
N ASN A 52 22.09 -0.37 -3.26
CA ASN A 52 23.15 -0.05 -2.29
C ASN A 52 24.00 -1.28 -1.93
N SER A 53 23.37 -2.43 -1.68
CA SER A 53 24.08 -3.67 -1.33
C SER A 53 24.92 -4.26 -2.47
N VAL A 54 24.55 -4.02 -3.72
CA VAL A 54 25.30 -4.49 -4.90
C VAL A 54 26.44 -3.53 -5.23
N LEU A 55 26.18 -2.23 -5.19
CA LEU A 55 27.15 -1.20 -5.57
C LEU A 55 28.29 -1.03 -4.56
N TRP A 56 28.01 -1.15 -3.26
CA TRP A 56 28.99 -0.97 -2.18
C TRP A 56 29.49 -2.30 -1.59
N ASN A 57 29.40 -3.40 -2.34
CA ASN A 57 29.99 -4.67 -1.93
C ASN A 57 31.53 -4.57 -1.91
N GLY A 58 32.14 -4.77 -0.75
CA GLY A 58 33.60 -4.71 -0.57
C GLY A 58 34.24 -3.34 -0.82
N THR A 59 33.46 -2.26 -0.79
CA THR A 59 33.98 -0.88 -0.91
C THR A 59 33.13 0.13 -0.17
N ALA A 60 33.76 1.17 0.40
CA ALA A 60 33.10 2.34 0.98
C ALA A 60 33.32 3.61 0.13
N LEU A 61 33.84 3.48 -1.10
CA LEU A 61 34.18 4.63 -1.93
C LEU A 61 32.94 5.41 -2.40
N ASN A 62 33.04 6.74 -2.42
CA ASN A 62 32.00 7.61 -2.95
C ASN A 62 32.13 7.83 -4.47
N PHE A 63 31.78 6.82 -5.28
CA PHE A 63 31.79 6.93 -6.75
C PHE A 63 30.46 7.43 -7.35
N ALA A 64 29.35 7.39 -6.59
CA ALA A 64 28.02 7.76 -7.05
C ALA A 64 27.30 8.72 -6.07
N PRO A 65 27.79 9.96 -5.89
CA PRO A 65 27.26 10.89 -4.89
C PRO A 65 25.80 11.29 -5.13
N VAL A 66 25.40 11.46 -6.40
CA VAL A 66 24.01 11.81 -6.77
C VAL A 66 23.04 10.67 -6.40
N TRP A 67 23.47 9.41 -6.56
CA TRP A 67 22.68 8.27 -6.10
C TRP A 67 22.52 8.29 -4.58
N CYS A 68 23.59 8.55 -3.83
CA CYS A 68 23.52 8.62 -2.38
C CYS A 68 22.55 9.69 -1.88
N ASP A 69 22.53 10.88 -2.49
CA ASP A 69 21.55 11.91 -2.13
C ASP A 69 20.09 11.44 -2.31
N ILE A 70 19.81 10.67 -3.37
CA ILE A 70 18.47 10.12 -3.62
C ILE A 70 18.19 8.97 -2.64
N SER A 71 19.15 8.07 -2.46
CA SER A 71 19.06 6.87 -1.63
C SER A 71 18.70 7.21 -0.18
N ILE A 72 19.41 8.17 0.44
CA ILE A 72 19.14 8.53 1.84
C ILE A 72 17.73 9.12 2.01
N ARG A 73 17.23 9.87 1.03
CA ARG A 73 15.88 10.47 1.06
C ARG A 73 14.80 9.41 0.89
N ILE A 74 15.05 8.40 0.05
CA ILE A 74 14.17 7.23 -0.05
C ILE A 74 14.13 6.49 1.30
N THR A 75 15.29 6.25 1.92
CA THR A 75 15.38 5.57 3.23
C THR A 75 14.62 6.34 4.31
N MET A 76 14.84 7.65 4.43
CA MET A 76 14.11 8.52 5.36
C MET A 76 12.61 8.50 5.09
N GLY A 77 12.20 8.71 3.83
CA GLY A 77 10.80 8.73 3.43
C GLY A 77 10.08 7.42 3.69
N ALA A 78 10.72 6.28 3.42
CA ALA A 78 10.16 4.96 3.65
C ALA A 78 9.92 4.66 5.14
N SER A 79 10.79 5.16 6.03
CA SER A 79 10.67 4.96 7.48
C SER A 79 9.34 5.49 8.05
N VAL A 80 8.78 6.54 7.43
CA VAL A 80 7.50 7.15 7.82
C VAL A 80 6.38 6.78 6.83
N GLY A 81 6.70 6.63 5.55
CA GLY A 81 5.75 6.31 4.49
C GLY A 81 5.12 4.93 4.62
N ILE A 82 5.87 3.92 5.06
CA ILE A 82 5.34 2.56 5.28
C ILE A 82 4.34 2.56 6.46
N PRO A 83 4.66 3.08 7.66
CA PRO A 83 3.68 3.25 8.74
C PRO A 83 2.48 4.13 8.36
N ALA A 84 2.71 5.23 7.63
CA ALA A 84 1.63 6.12 7.18
C ALA A 84 0.64 5.40 6.22
N ALA A 85 1.16 4.51 5.36
CA ALA A 85 0.33 3.66 4.52
C ALA A 85 -0.47 2.64 5.36
N SER A 86 0.15 2.06 6.41
CA SER A 86 -0.55 1.20 7.39
C SER A 86 -1.68 1.95 8.11
N LEU A 87 -1.45 3.21 8.51
CA LEU A 87 -2.49 4.07 9.08
C LEU A 87 -3.66 4.26 8.12
N CYS A 88 -3.39 4.49 6.83
CA CYS A 88 -4.46 4.61 5.83
C CYS A 88 -5.24 3.30 5.65
N ILE A 89 -4.57 2.14 5.73
CA ILE A 89 -5.23 0.82 5.74
C ILE A 89 -6.15 0.70 6.97
N ASN A 90 -5.65 1.02 8.17
CA ASN A 90 -6.43 1.01 9.41
C ASN A 90 -7.65 1.95 9.33
N ARG A 91 -7.46 3.16 8.83
CA ARG A 91 -8.55 4.15 8.62
C ARG A 91 -9.62 3.61 7.67
N ARG A 92 -9.23 2.97 6.57
CA ARG A 92 -10.17 2.34 5.63
C ARG A 92 -10.93 1.18 6.28
N LEU A 93 -10.24 0.33 7.04
CA LEU A 93 -10.86 -0.79 7.77
C LEU A 93 -11.92 -0.28 8.76
N TYR A 94 -11.60 0.79 9.50
CA TYR A 94 -12.55 1.43 10.41
C TYR A 94 -13.77 1.99 9.68
N GLN A 95 -13.57 2.67 8.54
CA GLN A 95 -14.68 3.16 7.73
C GLN A 95 -15.58 2.02 7.26
N ILE A 96 -15.00 0.92 6.77
CA ILE A 96 -15.74 -0.28 6.36
C ILE A 96 -16.52 -0.89 7.54
N ALA A 97 -15.90 -0.98 8.72
CA ALA A 97 -16.54 -1.51 9.92
C ALA A 97 -17.71 -0.63 10.42
N ARG A 98 -17.67 0.67 10.12
CA ARG A 98 -18.69 1.65 10.54
C ARG A 98 -19.84 1.82 9.55
N ILE A 99 -19.64 1.52 8.26
CA ILE A 99 -20.64 1.74 7.21
C ILE A 99 -21.91 0.91 7.49
N HIS A 100 -23.04 1.61 7.63
CA HIS A 100 -24.38 1.06 7.47
C HIS A 100 -24.70 0.98 5.97
N ALA A 101 -25.67 0.16 5.55
CA ALA A 101 -25.98 -0.27 4.16
C ALA A 101 -26.24 0.83 3.07
N VAL A 102 -25.78 2.06 3.26
CA VAL A 102 -25.77 3.18 2.33
C VAL A 102 -24.69 2.97 1.27
N THR A 103 -25.03 3.31 0.02
CA THR A 103 -24.15 3.25 -1.13
C THR A 103 -23.02 4.28 -1.01
N VAL A 104 -21.76 3.83 -1.04
CA VAL A 104 -20.60 4.74 -1.06
C VAL A 104 -20.55 5.46 -2.41
N THR A 105 -20.62 6.78 -2.37
CA THR A 105 -20.59 7.64 -3.56
C THR A 105 -19.19 7.71 -4.16
N GLN A 106 -19.09 8.08 -5.45
CA GLN A 106 -17.80 8.28 -6.10
C GLN A 106 -17.01 9.46 -5.51
N ALA A 107 -17.71 10.51 -5.05
CA ALA A 107 -17.10 11.66 -4.41
C ALA A 107 -16.40 11.26 -3.09
N GLU A 108 -17.03 10.42 -2.29
CA GLU A 108 -16.43 9.89 -1.05
C GLU A 108 -15.19 9.05 -1.32
N LYS A 109 -15.18 8.22 -2.37
CA LYS A 109 -14.01 7.45 -2.78
C LYS A 109 -12.84 8.36 -3.19
N ARG A 110 -13.11 9.40 -3.98
CA ARG A 110 -12.09 10.38 -4.39
C ARG A 110 -11.53 11.14 -3.20
N ARG A 111 -12.39 11.57 -2.27
CA ARG A 111 -11.96 12.22 -1.03
C ARG A 111 -11.11 11.29 -0.15
N ALA A 112 -11.47 10.01 -0.08
CA ALA A 112 -10.67 9.03 0.65
C ALA A 112 -9.28 8.88 0.05
N ILE A 113 -9.16 8.78 -1.28
CA ILE A 113 -7.85 8.73 -1.96
C ILE A 113 -7.06 10.00 -1.71
N LEU A 114 -7.67 11.18 -1.85
CA LEU A 114 -6.97 12.44 -1.60
C LEU A 114 -6.37 12.48 -0.19
N ILE A 115 -7.15 12.09 0.82
CA ILE A 115 -6.67 12.03 2.20
C ILE A 115 -5.52 11.01 2.35
N ASP A 116 -5.67 9.82 1.75
CA ASP A 116 -4.62 8.81 1.79
C ASP A 116 -3.34 9.30 1.07
N THR A 117 -3.46 10.04 -0.03
CA THR A 117 -2.32 10.65 -0.75
C THR A 117 -1.62 11.70 0.10
N LEU A 118 -2.38 12.56 0.79
CA LEU A 118 -1.80 13.56 1.70
C LEU A 118 -1.02 12.88 2.83
N ILE A 119 -1.58 11.82 3.41
CA ILE A 119 -0.92 11.09 4.50
C ILE A 119 0.28 10.25 4.00
N CYS A 120 0.17 9.60 2.85
CA CYS A 120 1.20 8.67 2.38
C CYS A 120 2.30 9.33 1.53
N VAL A 121 2.11 10.55 1.04
CA VAL A 121 3.08 11.24 0.16
C VAL A 121 3.49 12.58 0.74
N LEU A 122 2.54 13.46 1.03
CA LEU A 122 2.88 14.81 1.51
C LEU A 122 3.56 14.75 2.88
N LEU A 123 3.06 13.93 3.81
CA LEU A 123 3.67 13.79 5.13
C LEU A 123 5.13 13.25 5.07
N PRO A 124 5.46 12.17 4.33
CA PRO A 124 6.86 11.78 4.13
C PRO A 124 7.73 12.85 3.46
N LEU A 125 7.20 13.63 2.51
CA LEU A 125 7.97 14.71 1.87
C LEU A 125 8.28 15.85 2.86
N VAL A 126 7.29 16.24 3.66
CA VAL A 126 7.48 17.23 4.74
C VAL A 126 8.47 16.70 5.77
N PHE A 127 8.37 15.42 6.14
CA PHE A 127 9.31 14.78 7.04
C PHE A 127 10.75 14.83 6.51
N ILE A 128 10.98 14.46 5.24
CA ILE A 128 12.31 14.54 4.61
C ILE A 128 12.85 15.98 4.65
N ALA A 129 12.00 16.99 4.40
CA ALA A 129 12.42 18.38 4.47
C ALA A 129 12.80 18.81 5.90
N LEU A 130 12.02 18.37 6.90
CA LEU A 130 12.30 18.64 8.32
C LEU A 130 13.56 17.94 8.81
N GLN A 131 13.89 16.75 8.27
CA GLN A 131 15.12 16.03 8.64
C GLN A 131 16.39 16.84 8.38
N TYR A 132 16.36 17.76 7.42
CA TYR A 132 17.51 18.61 7.13
C TYR A 132 17.96 19.39 8.37
N VAL A 133 17.04 19.78 9.27
CA VAL A 133 17.35 20.53 10.50
C VAL A 133 18.32 19.80 11.44
N VAL A 134 18.23 18.47 11.48
CA VAL A 134 18.98 17.61 12.40
C VAL A 134 20.02 16.76 11.68
N GLN A 135 20.21 17.00 10.38
CA GLN A 135 21.18 16.29 9.56
C GLN A 135 22.56 16.93 9.75
N GLY A 136 23.53 16.18 10.30
CA GLY A 136 24.86 16.75 10.60
C GLY A 136 25.73 16.99 9.37
N HIS A 137 25.74 16.03 8.45
CA HIS A 137 26.46 16.14 7.17
C HIS A 137 25.75 15.34 6.08
N ARG A 138 26.23 15.44 4.85
CA ARG A 138 25.50 15.05 3.64
C ARG A 138 24.98 13.62 3.66
N PHE A 139 25.84 12.65 3.96
CA PHE A 139 25.51 11.24 4.19
C PHE A 139 26.76 10.46 4.59
N ASP A 140 26.54 9.24 5.08
CA ASP A 140 27.58 8.25 5.30
C ASP A 140 27.53 7.16 4.24
N ILE A 141 28.68 6.53 4.02
CA ILE A 141 28.80 5.32 3.23
C ILE A 141 29.40 4.23 4.12
N TYR A 142 28.64 3.17 4.33
CA TYR A 142 29.10 1.98 5.04
C TYR A 142 29.41 0.87 4.03
N GLU A 143 30.60 0.30 4.11
CA GLU A 143 30.97 -0.88 3.30
C GLU A 143 29.95 -2.01 3.47
N ASP A 144 29.56 -2.66 2.37
CA ASP A 144 28.53 -3.72 2.28
C ASP A 144 27.07 -3.31 2.57
N VAL A 145 26.86 -2.05 2.94
CA VAL A 145 25.55 -1.47 3.22
C VAL A 145 25.17 -0.43 2.16
N GLY A 146 26.09 0.48 1.84
CA GLY A 146 25.94 1.61 0.92
C GLY A 146 25.61 2.93 1.61
N CYS A 147 24.88 3.80 0.90
CA CYS A 147 24.60 5.16 1.38
C CYS A 147 23.58 5.16 2.52
N TYR A 148 23.87 5.87 3.60
CA TYR A 148 23.01 5.94 4.79
C TYR A 148 22.87 7.40 5.29
N PRO A 149 21.68 7.82 5.74
CA PRO A 149 21.51 9.15 6.31
C PRO A 149 22.26 9.29 7.63
N PHE A 150 22.95 10.42 7.83
CA PHE A 150 23.54 10.77 9.13
C PHE A 150 22.67 11.80 9.85
N ILE A 151 22.03 11.38 10.93
CA ILE A 151 21.26 12.25 11.81
C ILE A 151 22.07 12.51 13.08
N TYR A 152 22.24 13.78 13.44
CA TYR A 152 23.01 14.15 14.62
C TYR A 152 22.22 13.84 15.89
N ASN A 153 22.81 13.02 16.77
CA ASN A 153 22.14 12.49 17.96
C ASN A 153 21.90 13.57 19.02
N THR A 154 20.78 14.27 18.87
CA THR A 154 20.36 15.37 19.73
C THR A 154 18.92 15.18 20.18
N ILE A 155 18.50 15.88 21.24
CA ILE A 155 17.10 15.87 21.71
C ILE A 155 16.13 16.24 20.57
N VAL A 156 16.52 17.20 19.72
CA VAL A 156 15.71 17.64 18.57
C VAL A 156 15.53 16.51 17.55
N ALA A 157 16.56 15.68 17.32
CA ALA A 157 16.46 14.52 16.42
C ALA A 157 15.45 13.48 16.92
N PHE A 158 15.31 13.26 18.23
CA PHE A 158 14.30 12.34 18.75
C PHE A 158 12.88 12.82 18.43
N PHE A 159 12.61 14.13 18.55
CA PHE A 159 11.30 14.68 18.20
C PHE A 159 11.07 14.71 16.68
N LEU A 160 12.06 15.18 15.91
CA LEU A 160 11.89 15.38 14.47
C LEU A 160 12.03 14.10 13.65
N ASN A 161 12.83 13.12 14.07
CA ASN A 161 13.09 11.87 13.35
C ASN A 161 12.40 10.67 14.02
N GLU A 162 12.80 10.33 15.25
CA GLU A 162 12.51 9.03 15.85
C GLU A 162 11.05 8.86 16.32
N SER A 163 10.38 9.94 16.70
CA SER A 163 9.02 9.88 17.26
C SER A 163 7.93 9.55 16.25
N TRP A 164 8.14 9.83 14.95
CA TRP A 164 7.08 9.77 13.94
C TRP A 164 6.49 8.37 13.74
N PRO A 165 7.29 7.29 13.62
CA PRO A 165 6.75 5.93 13.58
C PRO A 165 5.90 5.58 14.81
N ILE A 166 6.27 6.05 16.00
CA ILE A 166 5.50 5.82 17.24
C ILE A 166 4.18 6.58 17.18
N LEU A 167 4.20 7.87 16.85
CA LEU A 167 2.99 8.68 16.74
C LEU A 167 1.99 8.10 15.73
N ILE A 168 2.48 7.70 14.55
CA ILE A 168 1.66 7.06 13.53
C ILE A 168 1.13 5.71 14.02
N GLY A 169 1.97 4.90 14.67
CA GLY A 169 1.58 3.61 15.23
C GLY A 169 0.50 3.72 16.33
N LEU A 170 0.58 4.74 17.20
CA LEU A 170 -0.43 5.00 18.23
C LEU A 170 -1.77 5.41 17.61
N VAL A 171 -1.77 6.29 16.60
CA VAL A 171 -2.99 6.65 15.88
C VAL A 171 -3.59 5.43 15.14
N SER A 172 -2.74 4.61 14.51
CA SER A 172 -3.14 3.35 13.90
C SER A 172 -3.78 2.40 14.91
N THR A 173 -3.24 2.33 16.13
CA THR A 173 -3.76 1.51 17.24
C THR A 173 -5.19 1.93 17.61
N VAL A 174 -5.46 3.23 17.70
CA VAL A 174 -6.81 3.75 17.97
C VAL A 174 -7.78 3.30 16.87
N TYR A 175 -7.43 3.47 15.59
CA TYR A 175 -8.28 3.01 14.49
C TYR A 175 -8.48 1.49 14.49
N CYS A 176 -7.44 0.73 14.79
CA CYS A 176 -7.52 -0.73 14.89
C CYS A 176 -8.48 -1.16 16.01
N ALA A 177 -8.34 -0.59 17.21
CA ALA A 177 -9.20 -0.88 18.36
C ALA A 177 -10.67 -0.54 18.06
N LEU A 178 -10.93 0.62 17.44
CA LEU A 178 -12.27 1.00 17.01
C LEU A 178 -12.85 0.05 15.95
N SER A 179 -12.03 -0.39 14.99
CA SER A 179 -12.45 -1.34 13.95
C SER A 179 -12.85 -2.69 14.54
N ILE A 180 -12.03 -3.22 15.46
CA ILE A 180 -12.30 -4.47 16.17
C ILE A 180 -13.56 -4.34 17.03
N GLY A 181 -13.72 -3.23 17.76
CA GLY A 181 -14.91 -2.98 18.58
C GLY A 181 -16.21 -2.93 17.78
N GLN A 182 -16.22 -2.25 16.63
CA GLN A 182 -17.39 -2.21 15.75
C GLN A 182 -17.70 -3.58 15.14
N PHE A 183 -16.65 -4.29 14.73
CA PHE A 183 -16.77 -5.64 14.20
C PHE A 183 -17.35 -6.63 15.23
N TYR A 184 -16.89 -6.58 16.48
CA TYR A 184 -17.38 -7.46 17.54
C TYR A 184 -18.86 -7.20 17.84
N ARG A 185 -19.24 -5.92 17.95
CA ARG A 185 -20.64 -5.53 18.22
C ARG A 185 -21.61 -5.91 17.10
N ARG A 186 -21.14 -5.99 15.84
CA ARG A 186 -22.01 -6.12 14.65
C ARG A 186 -21.64 -7.28 13.74
N ARG A 187 -20.99 -8.32 14.30
CA ARG A 187 -20.41 -9.45 13.54
C ARG A 187 -21.36 -10.05 12.50
N ALA A 188 -22.63 -10.27 12.86
CA ALA A 188 -23.64 -10.87 11.98
C ALA A 188 -23.97 -9.98 10.77
N GLN A 189 -24.33 -8.72 11.03
CA GLN A 189 -24.65 -7.73 9.98
C GLN A 189 -23.45 -7.47 9.07
N PHE A 190 -22.25 -7.37 9.66
CA PHE A 190 -21.01 -7.16 8.94
C PHE A 190 -20.67 -8.32 8.01
N ASN A 191 -20.84 -9.56 8.45
CA ASN A 191 -20.66 -10.74 7.60
C ASN A 191 -21.65 -10.76 6.42
N GLN A 192 -22.91 -10.38 6.66
CA GLN A 192 -23.91 -10.31 5.60
C GLN A 192 -23.60 -9.20 4.58
N PHE A 193 -23.11 -8.04 5.04
CA PHE A 193 -22.65 -6.95 4.17
C PHE A 193 -21.46 -7.37 3.30
N LEU A 194 -20.47 -8.06 3.89
CA LEU A 194 -19.32 -8.57 3.13
C LEU A 194 -19.69 -9.70 2.16
N ALA A 195 -20.68 -10.53 2.49
CA ALA A 195 -21.15 -11.59 1.61
C ALA A 195 -21.92 -11.03 0.39
N SER A 196 -22.65 -9.93 0.56
CA SER A 196 -23.41 -9.29 -0.52
C SER A 196 -22.56 -8.40 -1.44
N ASN A 197 -21.37 -7.98 -1.00
CA ASN A 197 -20.51 -7.08 -1.76
C ASN A 197 -19.50 -7.84 -2.64
N LYS A 198 -19.63 -7.70 -3.97
CA LYS A 198 -18.71 -8.35 -4.94
C LYS A 198 -17.30 -7.75 -4.95
N SER A 199 -17.13 -6.52 -4.47
CA SER A 199 -15.84 -5.80 -4.53
C SER A 199 -14.96 -6.04 -3.30
N LEU A 200 -15.55 -6.39 -2.15
CA LEU A 200 -14.87 -6.56 -0.87
C LEU A 200 -15.27 -7.90 -0.23
N THR A 201 -14.39 -8.90 -0.37
CA THR A 201 -14.60 -10.22 0.26
C THR A 201 -14.21 -10.20 1.74
N SER A 202 -14.85 -11.07 2.52
CA SER A 202 -14.52 -11.25 3.95
C SER A 202 -13.06 -11.66 4.16
N SER A 203 -12.53 -12.57 3.32
CA SER A 203 -11.12 -12.96 3.36
C SER A 203 -10.17 -11.78 3.16
N ARG A 204 -10.46 -10.91 2.18
CA ARG A 204 -9.65 -9.71 1.92
C ARG A 204 -9.65 -8.75 3.12
N TYR A 205 -10.81 -8.55 3.74
CA TYR A 205 -10.93 -7.69 4.92
C TYR A 205 -10.09 -8.21 6.10
N PHE A 206 -10.20 -9.50 6.44
CA PHE A 206 -9.45 -10.06 7.56
C PHE A 206 -7.94 -10.08 7.34
N ARG A 207 -7.49 -10.27 6.10
CA ARG A 207 -6.07 -10.21 5.76
C ARG A 207 -5.51 -8.80 5.86
N LEU A 208 -6.28 -7.80 5.45
CA LEU A 208 -5.93 -6.39 5.69
C LEU A 208 -5.87 -6.07 7.19
N MET A 209 -6.83 -6.57 7.97
CA MET A 209 -6.82 -6.42 9.43
C MET A 209 -5.60 -7.10 10.07
N ALA A 210 -5.28 -8.33 9.65
CA ALA A 210 -4.10 -9.05 10.14
C ALA A 210 -2.80 -8.31 9.82
N LEU A 211 -2.63 -7.85 8.58
CA LEU A 211 -1.47 -7.03 8.19
C LEU A 211 -1.35 -5.77 9.06
N ALA A 212 -2.47 -5.05 9.24
CA ALA A 212 -2.51 -3.82 10.03
C ALA A 212 -2.17 -4.06 11.51
N MET A 213 -2.66 -5.16 12.10
CA MET A 213 -2.32 -5.54 13.49
C MET A 213 -0.86 -5.96 13.61
N THR A 214 -0.34 -6.74 12.66
CA THR A 214 1.08 -7.13 12.65
C THR A 214 1.97 -5.89 12.59
N GLU A 215 1.63 -4.92 11.76
CA GLU A 215 2.38 -3.67 11.67
C GLU A 215 2.36 -2.91 12.99
N ILE A 216 1.20 -2.74 13.65
CA ILE A 216 1.12 -2.05 14.95
C ILE A 216 1.97 -2.75 16.02
N ILE A 217 1.86 -4.08 16.13
CA ILE A 217 2.56 -4.89 17.14
C ILE A 217 4.07 -4.88 16.91
N CYS A 218 4.52 -4.75 15.66
CA CYS A 218 5.94 -4.70 15.34
C CYS A 218 6.49 -3.27 15.41
N THR A 219 5.84 -2.30 14.79
CA THR A 219 6.36 -0.93 14.60
C THR A 219 6.54 -0.17 15.91
N VAL A 220 5.54 -0.18 16.82
CA VAL A 220 5.63 0.63 18.05
C VAL A 220 6.73 0.13 19.01
N PRO A 221 6.82 -1.17 19.33
CA PRO A 221 7.91 -1.69 20.16
C PRO A 221 9.27 -1.54 19.50
N LEU A 222 9.35 -1.76 18.18
CA LEU A 222 10.61 -1.66 17.45
C LEU A 222 11.11 -0.21 17.39
N ALA A 223 10.24 0.77 17.12
CA ALA A 223 10.61 2.18 17.13
C ALA A 223 11.04 2.63 18.54
N SER A 224 10.36 2.14 19.58
CA SER A 224 10.76 2.39 20.98
C SER A 224 12.13 1.80 21.29
N PHE A 225 12.42 0.59 20.79
CA PHE A 225 13.72 -0.05 20.92
C PHE A 225 14.82 0.70 20.14
N MET A 226 14.53 1.23 18.95
CA MET A 226 15.46 2.07 18.18
C MET A 226 15.81 3.36 18.92
N ILE A 227 14.83 4.02 19.56
CA ILE A 227 15.10 5.20 20.42
C ILE A 227 16.03 4.83 21.57
N TRP A 228 15.76 3.71 22.25
CA TRP A 228 16.62 3.23 23.33
C TRP A 228 18.05 2.93 22.83
N LEU A 229 18.19 2.29 21.67
CA LEU A 229 19.48 2.05 21.02
C LEU A 229 20.21 3.36 20.72
N ASN A 230 19.55 4.34 20.08
CA ASN A 230 20.17 5.61 19.74
C ASN A 230 20.58 6.43 20.98
N THR A 231 19.88 6.28 22.10
CA THR A 231 20.22 6.94 23.38
C THR A 231 21.38 6.26 24.11
N THR A 232 21.60 4.95 23.89
CA THR A 232 22.62 4.16 24.59
C THR A 232 23.89 3.93 23.77
N ALA A 233 23.77 3.90 22.44
CA ALA A 233 24.87 3.62 21.53
C ALA A 233 25.82 4.81 21.35
N GLN A 234 25.31 6.04 21.46
CA GLN A 234 26.06 7.29 21.37
C GLN A 234 25.55 8.28 22.43
N PRO A 235 26.41 9.14 23.00
CA PRO A 235 25.94 10.18 23.90
C PRO A 235 24.95 11.11 23.18
N VAL A 236 23.93 11.56 23.91
CA VAL A 236 22.98 12.56 23.41
C VAL A 236 23.59 13.93 23.64
N GLU A 237 23.96 14.58 22.54
CA GLU A 237 24.58 15.90 22.58
C GLU A 237 23.50 17.01 22.52
N PRO A 238 23.74 18.18 23.13
CA PRO A 238 22.82 19.30 23.03
C PRO A 238 22.79 19.86 21.60
N TRP A 239 21.60 20.21 21.10
CA TRP A 239 21.49 20.97 19.85
C TRP A 239 21.84 22.43 20.12
N VAL A 240 23.00 22.89 19.67
CA VAL A 240 23.54 24.23 19.99
C VAL A 240 23.05 25.30 19.02
N SER A 241 23.27 25.12 17.72
CA SER A 241 22.90 26.08 16.67
C SER A 241 22.83 25.42 15.30
N TRP A 242 22.24 26.14 14.33
CA TRP A 242 22.20 25.71 12.95
C TRP A 242 23.61 25.57 12.36
N GLU A 243 24.47 26.56 12.61
CA GLU A 243 25.84 26.63 12.11
C GLU A 243 26.72 25.51 12.69
N ASN A 244 26.52 25.16 13.96
CA ASN A 244 27.23 24.06 14.59
C ASN A 244 26.80 22.70 14.01
N THR A 245 25.49 22.47 13.87
CA THR A 245 24.96 21.21 13.33
C THR A 245 25.39 20.99 11.89
N HIS A 246 25.43 22.05 11.08
CA HIS A 246 25.77 22.00 9.66
C HIS A 246 27.23 22.37 9.35
N TYR A 247 28.11 22.31 10.35
CA TYR A 247 29.53 22.58 10.14
C TYR A 247 30.13 21.53 9.20
N ASP A 248 30.75 21.98 8.09
CA ASP A 248 31.26 21.11 7.02
C ASP A 248 30.22 20.11 6.48
N PHE A 249 28.98 20.60 6.24
CA PHE A 249 27.86 19.76 5.81
C PHE A 249 28.15 18.93 4.55
N SER A 250 28.99 19.42 3.63
CA SER A 250 29.33 18.71 2.39
C SER A 250 30.17 17.45 2.59
N ARG A 251 30.69 17.22 3.80
CA ARG A 251 31.48 16.05 4.15
C ARG A 251 30.70 14.76 3.94
N VAL A 252 31.39 13.75 3.41
CA VAL A 252 30.90 12.38 3.28
C VAL A 252 31.83 11.47 4.05
N ALA A 253 31.34 10.87 5.14
CA ALA A 253 32.14 9.91 5.87
C ALA A 253 32.02 8.53 5.21
N GLN A 254 33.15 7.82 5.13
CA GLN A 254 33.27 6.52 4.50
C GLN A 254 33.81 5.56 5.56
N TYR A 255 33.02 4.54 5.90
CA TYR A 255 33.33 3.60 6.95
C TYR A 255 33.57 2.21 6.36
N PRO A 256 34.84 1.74 6.33
CA PRO A 256 35.16 0.36 6.01
C PRO A 256 34.52 -0.63 6.98
N ALA A 257 34.25 -1.85 6.51
CA ALA A 257 33.55 -2.91 7.23
C ALA A 257 34.21 -3.19 8.58
N PHE A 258 35.54 -3.25 8.63
CA PHE A 258 36.27 -3.53 9.87
C PHE A 258 36.14 -2.43 10.94
N ILE A 259 35.69 -1.22 10.60
CA ILE A 259 35.50 -0.12 11.57
C ILE A 259 34.07 -0.14 12.09
N TRP A 260 33.08 -0.03 11.21
CA TRP A 260 31.70 0.14 11.65
C TRP A 260 31.11 -1.13 12.29
N THR A 261 31.60 -2.31 11.90
CA THR A 261 31.16 -3.59 12.49
C THR A 261 31.71 -3.86 13.90
N GLN A 262 32.70 -3.07 14.37
CA GLN A 262 33.21 -3.19 15.75
C GLN A 262 32.19 -2.73 16.79
N ASN A 263 31.36 -1.75 16.44
CA ASN A 263 30.30 -1.28 17.31
C ASN A 263 29.07 -2.19 17.13
N HIS A 264 28.87 -3.10 18.09
CA HIS A 264 27.76 -4.06 18.05
C HIS A 264 26.39 -3.39 17.96
N TRP A 265 26.20 -2.25 18.62
CA TRP A 265 24.92 -1.53 18.61
C TRP A 265 24.64 -0.87 17.27
N LEU A 266 25.66 -0.25 16.66
CA LEU A 266 25.56 0.31 15.32
C LEU A 266 25.28 -0.77 14.28
N LEU A 267 26.01 -1.90 14.36
CA LEU A 267 25.78 -3.07 13.52
C LEU A 267 24.33 -3.54 13.63
N LEU A 268 23.82 -3.70 14.84
CA LEU A 268 22.45 -4.13 15.07
C LEU A 268 21.43 -3.13 14.51
N ALA A 269 21.60 -1.83 14.74
CA ALA A 269 20.70 -0.78 14.27
C ALA A 269 20.63 -0.73 12.73
N ILE A 270 21.78 -0.77 12.05
CA ILE A 270 21.84 -0.77 10.58
C ILE A 270 21.20 -2.04 10.03
N GLN A 271 21.53 -3.22 10.58
CA GLN A 271 20.96 -4.47 10.07
C GLN A 271 19.46 -4.56 10.33
N LEU A 272 18.98 -4.13 11.51
CA LEU A 272 17.57 -4.14 11.85
C LEU A 272 16.75 -3.25 10.90
N THR A 273 17.21 -2.03 10.62
CA THR A 273 16.56 -1.13 9.66
C THR A 273 16.56 -1.69 8.23
N ARG A 274 17.64 -2.36 7.82
CA ARG A 274 17.74 -3.05 6.52
C ARG A 274 16.77 -4.22 6.39
N TRP A 275 16.79 -5.16 7.32
CA TRP A 275 15.99 -6.38 7.25
C TRP A 275 14.51 -6.14 7.54
N LEU A 276 14.14 -5.11 8.30
CA LEU A 276 12.75 -4.75 8.55
C LEU A 276 11.98 -4.43 7.27
N VAL A 277 12.59 -3.65 6.37
CA VAL A 277 11.97 -3.27 5.09
C VAL A 277 11.69 -4.51 4.23
N VAL A 278 12.66 -5.43 4.17
CA VAL A 278 12.49 -6.73 3.52
C VAL A 278 11.37 -7.53 4.21
N ALA A 279 11.36 -7.61 5.54
CA ALA A 279 10.30 -8.29 6.28
C ALA A 279 8.91 -7.72 5.98
N CYS A 280 8.76 -6.39 5.89
CA CYS A 280 7.51 -5.74 5.49
C CYS A 280 7.02 -6.20 4.11
N ALA A 281 7.93 -6.37 3.13
CA ALA A 281 7.60 -6.86 1.79
C ALA A 281 7.11 -8.32 1.82
N PHE A 282 7.84 -9.17 2.54
CA PHE A 282 7.53 -10.59 2.63
C PHE A 282 6.27 -10.88 3.44
N ILE A 283 6.04 -10.16 4.55
CA ILE A 283 4.79 -10.22 5.33
C ILE A 283 3.61 -9.81 4.45
N PHE A 284 3.76 -8.71 3.70
CA PHE A 284 2.73 -8.30 2.75
C PHE A 284 2.44 -9.38 1.71
N PHE A 285 3.47 -9.95 1.08
CA PHE A 285 3.29 -11.01 0.11
C PHE A 285 2.74 -12.30 0.74
N ALA A 286 3.08 -12.63 1.98
CA ALA A 286 2.51 -13.77 2.69
C ALA A 286 0.99 -13.61 2.84
N PHE A 287 0.54 -12.42 3.23
CA PHE A 287 -0.89 -12.12 3.31
C PHE A 287 -1.54 -12.02 1.93
N PHE A 288 -0.90 -11.41 0.93
CA PHE A 288 -1.56 -11.06 -0.34
C PHE A 288 -1.24 -11.94 -1.55
N GLY A 289 -0.04 -12.49 -1.62
CA GLY A 289 0.44 -13.31 -2.71
C GLY A 289 -0.19 -14.69 -2.80
N PHE A 290 -0.49 -15.34 -1.67
CA PHE A 290 -1.05 -16.71 -1.65
C PHE A 290 -2.59 -16.77 -1.64
N ALA A 291 -3.24 -15.62 -1.65
CA ALA A 291 -4.69 -15.50 -1.66
C ALA A 291 -5.34 -16.26 -2.83
N ALA A 292 -6.52 -16.83 -2.62
CA ALA A 292 -7.28 -17.47 -3.69
C ALA A 292 -7.56 -16.49 -4.84
N GLU A 293 -7.82 -15.22 -4.52
CA GLU A 293 -7.99 -14.16 -5.51
C GLU A 293 -6.69 -13.91 -6.30
N ALA A 294 -5.55 -13.84 -5.63
CA ALA A 294 -4.24 -13.64 -6.29
C ALA A 294 -3.90 -14.82 -7.20
N ARG A 295 -4.10 -16.06 -6.74
CA ARG A 295 -3.91 -17.28 -7.56
C ARG A 295 -4.80 -17.32 -8.79
N LYS A 296 -6.05 -16.83 -8.70
CA LYS A 296 -6.92 -16.69 -9.87
C LYS A 296 -6.34 -15.72 -10.89
N HIS A 297 -5.84 -14.57 -10.43
CA HIS A 297 -5.17 -13.60 -11.32
C HIS A 297 -3.87 -14.13 -11.91
N TYR A 298 -3.06 -14.87 -11.15
CA TYR A 298 -1.85 -15.52 -11.66
C TYR A 298 -2.19 -16.53 -12.76
N ARG A 299 -3.23 -17.34 -12.56
CA ARG A 299 -3.71 -18.30 -13.56
C ARG A 299 -4.15 -17.56 -14.83
N THR A 300 -4.93 -16.49 -14.70
CA THR A 300 -5.37 -15.70 -15.87
C THR A 300 -4.20 -15.05 -16.61
N ALA A 301 -3.23 -14.48 -15.89
CA ALA A 301 -2.03 -13.90 -16.48
C ALA A 301 -1.17 -14.96 -17.19
N PHE A 302 -0.95 -16.11 -16.54
CA PHE A 302 -0.23 -17.25 -17.11
C PHE A 302 -0.88 -17.71 -18.42
N TRP A 303 -2.20 -17.92 -18.44
CA TRP A 303 -2.89 -18.32 -19.67
C TRP A 303 -2.90 -17.25 -20.75
N SER A 304 -2.88 -15.96 -20.38
CA SER A 304 -2.78 -14.87 -21.35
C SER A 304 -1.41 -14.85 -22.03
N ILE A 305 -0.34 -15.10 -21.27
CA ILE A 305 1.02 -15.25 -21.79
C ILE A 305 1.15 -16.54 -22.60
N ALA A 306 0.63 -17.65 -22.10
CA ALA A 306 0.67 -18.95 -22.80
C ALA A 306 -0.06 -18.89 -24.15
N LYS A 307 -1.17 -18.15 -24.25
CA LYS A 307 -1.85 -17.88 -25.53
C LYS A 307 -0.99 -17.06 -26.50
N LEU A 308 -0.16 -16.15 -26.00
CA LEU A 308 0.79 -15.38 -26.82
C LEU A 308 1.86 -16.30 -27.45
N PHE A 309 2.22 -17.38 -26.76
CA PHE A 309 3.16 -18.41 -27.22
C PHE A 309 2.48 -19.62 -27.89
N GLY A 310 1.22 -19.49 -28.33
CA GLY A 310 0.54 -20.51 -29.12
C GLY A 310 -0.08 -21.67 -28.32
N ALA A 311 -0.03 -21.66 -26.99
CA ALA A 311 -0.72 -22.64 -26.16
C ALA A 311 -2.21 -22.26 -26.03
N SER A 312 -3.04 -22.85 -26.89
CA SER A 312 -4.50 -22.76 -26.74
C SER A 312 -4.96 -23.67 -25.61
N THR A 313 -5.52 -23.09 -24.54
CA THR A 313 -6.23 -23.85 -23.51
C THR A 313 -7.40 -24.58 -24.18
N ILE A 314 -7.40 -25.92 -24.12
CA ILE A 314 -8.61 -26.72 -24.29
C ILE A 314 -9.57 -26.23 -23.21
N THR A 315 -10.53 -25.40 -23.61
CA THR A 315 -11.60 -24.98 -22.72
C THR A 315 -12.51 -26.19 -22.60
N THR A 316 -12.31 -27.00 -21.55
CA THR A 316 -13.31 -28.00 -21.17
C THR A 316 -14.56 -27.22 -20.78
N SER A 317 -15.53 -27.19 -21.68
CA SER A 317 -16.88 -26.72 -21.45
C SER A 317 -17.54 -27.61 -20.39
N GLN A 318 -17.25 -27.36 -19.11
CA GLN A 318 -18.09 -27.82 -18.02
C GLN A 318 -19.28 -26.86 -17.91
N ASP A 319 -20.21 -27.01 -18.84
CA ASP A 319 -21.61 -26.64 -18.64
C ASP A 319 -22.49 -27.59 -19.47
N ALA A 320 -22.32 -28.89 -19.22
CA ALA A 320 -23.38 -29.85 -19.45
C ALA A 320 -24.27 -29.83 -18.20
N GLN A 321 -25.25 -28.93 -18.18
CA GLN A 321 -26.39 -29.12 -17.28
C GLN A 321 -26.97 -30.52 -17.56
N PRO A 322 -27.24 -31.34 -16.53
CA PRO A 322 -27.97 -32.57 -16.74
C PRO A 322 -29.39 -32.18 -17.12
N ARG A 323 -29.71 -32.23 -18.42
CA ARG A 323 -31.08 -32.18 -18.91
C ARG A 323 -31.82 -33.33 -18.24
N GLN A 324 -32.64 -33.02 -17.24
CA GLN A 324 -33.58 -33.98 -16.67
C GLN A 324 -34.46 -34.48 -17.82
N LEU A 325 -34.28 -35.75 -18.18
CA LEU A 325 -35.17 -36.47 -19.08
C LEU A 325 -36.50 -36.65 -18.37
N ILE A 326 -37.39 -35.68 -18.54
CA ILE A 326 -38.82 -35.88 -18.28
C ILE A 326 -39.30 -36.87 -19.35
N LEU A 327 -39.47 -38.12 -18.95
CA LEU A 327 -40.05 -39.17 -19.77
C LEU A 327 -41.53 -38.85 -20.01
N ARG A 328 -41.82 -38.03 -21.02
CA ARG A 328 -43.20 -37.77 -21.45
C ARG A 328 -43.59 -38.79 -22.53
N ARG A 329 -44.51 -39.66 -22.13
CA ARG A 329 -45.15 -40.73 -22.90
C ARG A 329 -45.74 -40.20 -24.22
N GLY A 330 -45.32 -40.80 -25.33
CA GLY A 330 -46.11 -40.95 -26.57
C GLY A 330 -46.12 -39.79 -27.56
N SER A 331 -45.31 -39.88 -28.62
CA SER A 331 -45.70 -39.70 -30.04
C SER A 331 -44.45 -39.77 -30.93
N LEU A 332 -44.56 -40.50 -32.04
CA LEU A 332 -43.49 -40.80 -33.01
C LEU A 332 -43.02 -39.55 -33.76
N PRO A 333 -41.73 -39.44 -34.15
CA PRO A 333 -41.26 -38.35 -34.98
C PRO A 333 -41.58 -38.60 -36.46
N THR A 334 -42.14 -37.59 -37.12
CA THR A 334 -42.35 -37.55 -38.57
C THR A 334 -41.05 -37.08 -39.24
N TYR A 335 -40.50 -37.88 -40.15
CA TYR A 335 -39.37 -37.48 -40.99
C TYR A 335 -39.87 -36.60 -42.14
N ILE A 336 -39.33 -35.39 -42.27
CA ILE A 336 -39.48 -34.55 -43.48
C ILE A 336 -38.15 -34.61 -44.23
N THR A 337 -38.16 -35.25 -45.40
CA THR A 337 -37.13 -35.11 -46.42
C THR A 337 -37.43 -33.87 -47.26
N LYS A 338 -36.41 -33.04 -47.53
CA LYS A 338 -36.47 -32.07 -48.63
C LYS A 338 -35.21 -32.17 -49.47
N ASP A 339 -35.46 -32.44 -50.74
CA ASP A 339 -34.51 -32.65 -51.81
C ASP A 339 -33.75 -31.40 -52.24
N LYS A 340 -32.59 -31.66 -52.85
CA LYS A 340 -31.76 -30.71 -53.61
C LYS A 340 -32.49 -30.22 -54.88
N SER A 341 -32.33 -28.93 -55.19
CA SER A 341 -32.29 -28.47 -56.59
C SER A 341 -31.05 -27.61 -56.80
N ILE A 342 -30.50 -27.75 -58.01
CA ILE A 342 -29.18 -27.34 -58.50
C ILE A 342 -29.37 -26.18 -59.51
N ASP A 343 -28.31 -25.37 -59.64
CA ASP A 343 -28.00 -24.38 -60.68
C ASP A 343 -28.79 -23.05 -60.70
N GLY A 344 -28.18 -21.89 -60.95
CA GLY A 344 -26.80 -21.57 -61.29
C GLY A 344 -26.70 -20.15 -61.90
N ARG A 345 -25.59 -19.46 -61.57
CA ARG A 345 -24.89 -18.37 -62.30
C ARG A 345 -25.35 -16.90 -62.24
N ASN A 346 -24.42 -16.13 -61.66
CA ASN A 346 -23.78 -14.88 -62.13
C ASN A 346 -24.52 -13.54 -61.93
N SER A 347 -24.01 -12.69 -61.03
CA SER A 347 -23.09 -11.59 -61.40
C SER A 347 -22.53 -10.87 -60.17
N LEU A 348 -21.25 -10.53 -60.27
CA LEU A 348 -20.51 -9.63 -59.38
C LEU A 348 -20.90 -8.17 -59.68
N ALA A 349 -21.12 -7.36 -58.63
CA ALA A 349 -20.36 -6.12 -58.34
C ALA A 349 -21.15 -5.06 -57.56
N SER A 350 -20.40 -4.38 -56.68
CA SER A 350 -20.63 -3.09 -55.98
C SER A 350 -21.68 -3.07 -54.87
N SER A 351 -21.32 -2.95 -53.58
CA SER A 351 -20.61 -1.87 -52.86
C SER A 351 -21.41 -0.57 -52.69
N ILE A 352 -21.72 -0.30 -51.42
CA ILE A 352 -21.76 1.00 -50.73
C ILE A 352 -23.13 1.70 -50.54
N ALA A 353 -23.44 1.82 -49.23
CA ALA A 353 -24.05 2.93 -48.50
C ALA A 353 -25.58 3.00 -48.22
N LYS A 354 -25.84 2.79 -46.91
CA LYS A 354 -26.57 3.68 -45.97
C LYS A 354 -28.09 3.86 -46.12
N SER A 355 -28.82 3.17 -45.25
CA SER A 355 -30.07 3.65 -44.59
C SER A 355 -29.67 4.57 -43.40
N SER A 356 -30.24 5.77 -43.19
CA SER A 356 -31.64 6.15 -42.90
C SER A 356 -32.06 5.68 -41.48
N PHE A 357 -32.70 6.42 -40.57
CA PHE A 357 -33.20 7.80 -40.42
C PHE A 357 -33.80 7.92 -39.00
N SER A 358 -33.90 9.17 -38.52
CA SER A 358 -34.78 9.79 -37.49
C SER A 358 -35.61 8.94 -36.49
N ASP A 359 -35.66 9.36 -35.21
CA ASP A 359 -36.88 10.05 -34.70
C ASP A 359 -36.77 10.77 -33.35
N LYS A 360 -37.52 11.88 -33.26
CA LYS A 360 -37.75 12.79 -32.13
C LYS A 360 -39.09 12.48 -31.44
N SER A 361 -39.21 12.89 -30.16
CA SER A 361 -40.40 13.43 -29.43
C SER A 361 -40.40 12.94 -27.97
N LEU A 362 -41.02 13.54 -26.95
CA LEU A 362 -41.42 14.89 -26.51
C LEU A 362 -42.05 14.66 -25.09
N PHE A 363 -42.17 15.70 -24.26
CA PHE A 363 -43.18 15.95 -23.20
C PHE A 363 -42.67 16.46 -21.83
N ILE A 364 -43.51 17.33 -21.27
CA ILE A 364 -43.36 18.45 -20.34
C ILE A 364 -44.09 18.14 -19.00
N ALA A 365 -43.80 18.94 -17.96
CA ALA A 365 -44.64 19.33 -16.79
C ALA A 365 -44.06 18.85 -15.44
N ASN A 366 -44.01 19.60 -14.33
CA ASN A 366 -44.46 20.93 -13.91
C ASN A 366 -43.67 21.30 -12.62
N SER A 367 -43.37 22.58 -12.40
CA SER A 367 -43.01 23.16 -11.09
C SER A 367 -44.28 23.46 -10.26
N PRO A 368 -44.22 23.64 -8.93
CA PRO A 368 -43.95 24.97 -8.37
C PRO A 368 -43.15 25.00 -7.03
N PRO A 369 -42.76 26.21 -6.55
CA PRO A 369 -41.81 26.45 -5.45
C PRO A 369 -42.52 26.84 -4.13
N ILE A 370 -41.79 26.97 -3.01
CA ILE A 370 -42.07 27.90 -1.88
C ILE A 370 -40.84 27.99 -0.93
N ASP A 371 -40.49 29.24 -0.59
CA ASP A 371 -39.51 29.72 0.40
C ASP A 371 -39.81 29.30 1.86
N LEU A 372 -38.78 29.27 2.72
CA LEU A 372 -38.67 30.13 3.92
C LEU A 372 -37.46 29.77 4.83
N THR A 373 -36.66 30.82 5.02
CA THR A 373 -35.74 31.25 6.09
C THR A 373 -35.86 30.72 7.54
N PHE A 374 -34.71 30.83 8.24
CA PHE A 374 -34.46 30.93 9.71
C PHE A 374 -34.51 29.61 10.53
N CYS A 375 -33.66 29.33 11.53
CA CYS A 375 -32.85 30.15 12.43
C CYS A 375 -31.41 29.62 12.61
N ALA A 376 -30.46 30.54 12.74
CA ALA A 376 -29.26 30.36 13.54
C ALA A 376 -29.62 30.52 15.02
N GLU A 377 -29.04 29.69 15.89
CA GLU A 377 -29.10 29.89 17.33
C GLU A 377 -27.67 29.96 17.88
N GLU A 378 -27.28 31.19 18.15
CA GLU A 378 -26.20 31.58 19.06
C GLU A 378 -26.53 31.08 20.46
N THR A 379 -25.59 30.37 21.10
CA THR A 379 -25.53 30.32 22.56
C THR A 379 -24.18 30.86 23.02
N SER A 380 -24.25 32.08 23.53
CA SER A 380 -23.21 32.77 24.30
C SER A 380 -23.08 32.15 25.69
N GLY A 381 -21.90 32.32 26.29
CA GLY A 381 -21.42 31.53 27.41
C GLY A 381 -21.97 31.88 28.80
N ALA A 382 -22.02 30.83 29.60
CA ALA A 382 -21.75 30.75 31.03
C ALA A 382 -21.67 29.24 31.35
N ASP A 383 -20.92 28.83 32.37
CA ASP A 383 -20.78 27.45 32.86
C ASP A 383 -19.65 26.59 32.27
N LEU A 384 -18.40 27.05 32.40
CA LEU A 384 -17.24 26.14 32.41
C LEU A 384 -16.13 26.65 33.34
N GLU A 385 -16.53 26.98 34.56
CA GLU A 385 -15.64 27.25 35.69
C GLU A 385 -16.08 26.33 36.85
N ASN A 386 -15.78 25.02 36.75
CA ASN A 386 -15.81 24.05 37.88
C ASN A 386 -15.43 22.61 37.44
N ALA A 387 -14.22 22.41 36.90
CA ALA A 387 -13.66 21.05 36.78
C ALA A 387 -12.12 21.01 36.82
N PHE A 388 -11.49 21.99 37.50
CA PHE A 388 -10.08 21.92 37.91
C PHE A 388 -10.04 21.88 39.44
N HIS A 389 -10.36 20.72 40.02
CA HIS A 389 -9.99 20.30 41.39
C HIS A 389 -10.69 18.96 41.69
N ALA A 390 -10.00 17.83 41.45
CA ALA A 390 -10.13 16.61 42.24
C ALA A 390 -9.23 15.49 41.66
N VAL A 391 -8.13 15.23 42.38
CA VAL A 391 -7.36 13.97 42.51
C VAL A 391 -6.59 13.46 41.29
#